data_AF-A0A8S3F7A2-F1
#
_entry.id   AF-A0A8S3F7A2-F1
#
_cell.length_a   1.000
_cell.length_b   1.000
_cell.length_c   1.000
_cell.angle_alpha   90.00
_cell.angle_beta   90.00
_cell.angle_gamma   90.00
#
_symmetry.space_group_name_H-M   'P 1'
#
loop_
_entity.id
_entity.type
_entity.pdbx_description
1 polymer ?
#
loop_
_entity_poly.entity_id
_entity_poly.type
_entity_poly.pdbx_seq_one_letter_code
_entity_poly.pdbx_strand_id
1 'polypeptide(L)'
;MDQSDPQSSARLIIVRKAEFNNDVYVTHFGINILTNMTEVPGRVLTAPKIQYGGRSKVIVTPNQGVWDMRGKQFHTGIEIRTWAIACFAPQRNCNEASLRTFTQQLQRISNDAGMPIVGQPCFCKYATGIEQVEPMFKFLKTTYNGLQLIVVVLPGKTPVYAEVKRVGDTLIGLATQCVQAKNVNKTTPQTLSNLCLKINVKLGGVNNILVPSVRPISV
;
A
#
# COMPACT_ATOMS: atom_id res chain seq x y z
N MET A 1 -10.03 23.35 -1.32
CA MET A 1 -8.79 22.77 -1.86
C MET A 1 -8.58 23.46 -3.18
N ASP A 2 -7.55 24.29 -3.23
CA ASP A 2 -7.24 25.24 -4.29
C ASP A 2 -7.06 24.52 -5.64
N GLN A 3 -7.99 24.75 -6.57
CA GLN A 3 -7.87 24.34 -7.97
C GLN A 3 -7.10 25.44 -8.70
N SER A 4 -5.80 25.53 -8.47
CA SER A 4 -4.94 26.34 -9.33
C SER A 4 -4.82 25.63 -10.69
N ASP A 5 -5.25 26.34 -11.74
CA ASP A 5 -5.08 25.97 -13.14
C ASP A 5 -3.61 25.63 -13.45
N PRO A 6 -3.30 24.45 -14.03
CA PRO A 6 -1.94 24.07 -14.40
C PRO A 6 -1.21 25.09 -15.29
N GLN A 7 -1.95 25.89 -16.06
CA GLN A 7 -1.36 26.95 -16.90
C GLN A 7 -0.82 28.15 -16.09
N SER A 8 -1.23 28.31 -14.83
CA SER A 8 -0.77 29.37 -13.94
C SER A 8 0.50 29.00 -13.15
N SER A 9 1.31 28.07 -13.68
CA SER A 9 2.47 27.52 -12.95
C SER A 9 3.46 28.62 -12.57
N ALA A 10 3.66 28.80 -11.26
CA ALA A 10 4.61 29.73 -10.61
C ALA A 10 6.03 29.75 -11.21
N ARG A 11 6.43 28.70 -11.95
CA ARG A 11 7.71 28.60 -12.65
C ARG A 11 7.86 29.62 -13.79
N LEU A 12 6.80 29.93 -14.54
CA LEU A 12 6.87 30.92 -15.63
C LEU A 12 7.09 32.34 -15.08
N ILE A 13 6.50 32.61 -13.91
CA ILE A 13 6.63 33.88 -13.18
C ILE A 13 8.07 34.06 -12.67
N ILE A 14 8.73 33.00 -12.19
CA ILE A 14 10.09 33.06 -11.65
C ILE A 14 11.12 33.38 -12.75
N VAL A 15 11.05 32.71 -13.91
CA VAL A 15 11.99 32.96 -15.02
C VAL A 15 11.84 34.39 -15.57
N ARG A 16 10.60 34.88 -15.67
CA ARG A 16 10.34 36.26 -16.11
C ARG A 16 10.80 37.31 -15.08
N LYS A 17 10.66 37.04 -13.78
CA LYS A 17 11.12 37.93 -12.70
C LYS A 17 12.64 37.91 -12.50
N ALA A 18 13.32 36.84 -12.88
CA ALA A 18 14.76 36.70 -12.70
C ALA A 18 15.57 37.55 -13.69
N GLU A 19 14.94 38.04 -14.78
CA GLU A 19 15.53 38.97 -15.75
C GLU A 19 16.96 38.59 -16.18
N PHE A 20 17.22 37.30 -16.43
CA PHE A 20 18.59 36.81 -16.69
C PHE A 20 19.29 37.51 -17.86
N ASN A 21 18.54 38.03 -18.84
CA ASN A 21 19.11 38.78 -19.96
C ASN A 21 19.57 40.20 -19.58
N ASN A 22 19.25 40.69 -18.37
CA ASN A 22 19.76 41.95 -17.80
C ASN A 22 21.02 41.72 -16.93
N ASP A 23 21.44 40.47 -16.72
CA ASP A 23 22.65 40.15 -15.96
C ASP A 23 23.93 40.43 -16.80
N VAL A 24 24.86 41.17 -16.20
CA VAL A 24 26.10 41.62 -16.86
C VAL A 24 27.00 40.46 -17.26
N TYR A 25 27.00 39.36 -16.50
CA TYR A 25 27.80 38.18 -16.82
C TYR A 25 27.14 37.37 -17.93
N VAL A 26 25.83 37.15 -17.87
CA VAL A 26 25.07 36.41 -18.91
C VAL A 26 25.26 37.08 -20.27
N THR A 27 25.14 38.40 -20.33
CA THR A 27 25.35 39.19 -21.54
C THR A 27 26.81 39.19 -21.99
N HIS A 28 27.78 39.27 -21.07
CA HIS A 28 29.22 39.19 -21.38
C HIS A 28 29.61 37.86 -22.05
N PHE A 29 28.98 36.75 -21.64
CA PHE A 29 29.19 35.43 -22.26
C PHE A 29 28.35 35.20 -23.53
N GLY A 30 27.60 36.20 -24.01
CA GLY A 30 26.78 36.09 -25.21
C GLY A 30 25.60 35.11 -25.06
N ILE A 31 25.18 34.82 -23.83
CA ILE A 31 24.08 33.91 -23.54
C ILE A 31 22.76 34.69 -23.63
N ASN A 32 21.76 34.11 -24.30
CA ASN A 32 20.40 34.66 -24.36
C ASN A 32 19.40 33.60 -23.89
N ILE A 33 18.62 33.92 -22.87
CA ILE A 33 17.65 33.02 -22.26
C ILE A 33 16.25 33.37 -22.75
N LEU A 34 15.58 32.39 -23.38
CA LEU A 34 14.18 32.51 -23.75
C LEU A 34 13.30 32.50 -22.50
N THR A 35 12.36 33.44 -22.43
CA THR A 35 11.42 33.58 -21.29
C THR A 35 10.14 32.76 -21.45
N ASN A 36 10.02 32.02 -22.57
CA ASN A 36 8.96 31.08 -22.85
C ASN A 36 9.50 29.65 -22.72
N MET A 37 8.70 28.74 -22.17
CA MET A 37 9.08 27.33 -22.10
C MET A 37 9.15 26.73 -23.50
N THR A 38 10.13 25.85 -23.72
CA THR A 38 10.21 25.05 -24.94
C THR A 38 8.95 24.19 -25.09
N GLU A 39 8.28 24.29 -26.23
CA GLU A 39 7.15 23.43 -26.56
C GLU A 39 7.66 22.03 -26.94
N VAL A 40 7.07 21.00 -26.32
CA VAL A 40 7.42 19.61 -26.59
C VAL A 40 6.15 18.85 -26.96
N PRO A 41 6.10 18.18 -28.13
CA PRO A 41 4.94 17.37 -28.51
C PRO A 41 4.82 16.17 -27.57
N GLY A 42 3.69 16.08 -26.86
CA GLY A 42 3.36 14.97 -25.98
C GLY A 42 2.40 13.97 -26.63
N ARG A 43 2.39 12.73 -26.11
CA ARG A 43 1.36 11.73 -26.43
C ARG A 43 0.73 11.22 -25.14
N VAL A 44 -0.59 11.10 -25.13
CA VAL A 44 -1.34 10.45 -24.05
C VAL A 44 -1.62 9.01 -24.48
N LEU A 45 -0.96 8.06 -23.82
CA LEU A 45 -1.14 6.64 -24.12
C LEU A 45 -2.49 6.14 -23.61
N THR A 46 -3.10 5.23 -24.37
CA THR A 46 -4.33 4.56 -23.93
C THR A 46 -4.06 3.70 -22.70
N ALA A 47 -4.93 3.79 -21.70
CA ALA A 47 -4.80 3.00 -20.48
C ALA A 47 -4.94 1.50 -20.79
N PRO A 48 -4.08 0.63 -20.23
CA PRO A 48 -4.21 -0.80 -20.40
C PRO A 48 -5.44 -1.32 -19.65
N LYS A 49 -6.06 -2.37 -20.17
CA LYS A 49 -7.17 -3.05 -19.49
C LYS A 49 -6.61 -3.98 -18.42
N ILE A 50 -7.20 -3.93 -17.22
CA ILE A 50 -6.82 -4.72 -16.05
C ILE A 50 -7.88 -5.79 -15.83
N GLN A 51 -7.45 -7.04 -15.67
CA GLN A 51 -8.31 -8.19 -15.42
C GLN A 51 -8.18 -8.67 -13.97
N TYR A 52 -9.34 -8.81 -13.31
CA TYR A 52 -9.50 -9.40 -11.99
C TYR A 52 -9.92 -10.88 -12.08
N GLY A 53 -9.98 -11.55 -10.94
CA GLY A 53 -10.33 -12.98 -10.86
C GLY A 53 -11.77 -13.23 -10.46
N GLY A 54 -11.94 -14.28 -9.65
CA GLY A 54 -13.25 -14.79 -9.27
C GLY A 54 -14.03 -15.40 -10.45
N ARG A 55 -15.32 -15.66 -10.25
CA ARG A 55 -16.19 -16.24 -11.29
C ARG A 55 -16.43 -15.27 -12.46
N SER A 56 -16.52 -13.98 -12.17
CA SER A 56 -16.87 -12.95 -13.16
C SER A 56 -15.69 -12.45 -13.98
N LYS A 57 -14.43 -12.67 -13.53
CA LYS A 57 -13.19 -12.22 -14.21
C LYS A 57 -13.28 -10.78 -14.73
N VAL A 58 -13.74 -9.86 -13.87
CA VAL A 58 -14.08 -8.48 -14.24
C VAL A 58 -12.88 -7.78 -14.90
N ILE A 59 -13.12 -7.12 -16.03
CA ILE A 59 -12.15 -6.28 -16.71
C ILE A 59 -12.47 -4.80 -16.45
N VAL A 60 -11.46 -4.02 -16.09
CA VAL A 60 -11.57 -2.56 -15.92
C VAL A 60 -10.59 -1.80 -16.78
N THR A 61 -11.00 -0.61 -17.21
CA THR A 61 -10.13 0.36 -17.88
C THR A 61 -9.91 1.52 -16.92
N PRO A 62 -8.66 1.83 -16.53
CA PRO A 62 -8.37 2.99 -15.67
C PRO A 62 -8.91 4.28 -16.28
N ASN A 63 -9.49 5.12 -15.43
CA ASN A 63 -9.92 6.47 -15.81
C ASN A 63 -8.99 7.49 -15.15
N GLN A 64 -8.32 8.33 -15.96
CA GLN A 64 -7.32 9.30 -15.47
C GLN A 64 -6.28 8.67 -14.52
N GLY A 65 -5.85 7.44 -14.84
CA GLY A 65 -4.86 6.70 -14.04
C GLY A 65 -5.40 6.01 -12.78
N VAL A 66 -6.72 6.05 -12.53
CA VAL A 66 -7.34 5.50 -11.31
C VAL A 66 -8.36 4.40 -11.63
N TRP A 67 -8.41 3.39 -10.77
CA TRP A 67 -9.45 2.37 -10.72
C TRP A 67 -9.64 1.89 -9.27
N ASP A 68 -10.75 1.22 -8.99
CA ASP A 68 -11.03 0.64 -7.67
C ASP A 68 -11.31 -0.86 -7.72
N MET A 69 -11.37 -1.48 -6.54
CA MET A 69 -11.64 -2.91 -6.37
C MET A 69 -13.09 -3.24 -5.98
N ARG A 70 -14.00 -2.27 -5.95
CA ARG A 70 -15.39 -2.52 -5.50
C ARG A 70 -16.05 -3.54 -6.44
N GLY A 71 -16.63 -4.59 -5.86
CA GLY A 71 -17.28 -5.69 -6.59
C GLY A 71 -16.31 -6.58 -7.39
N LYS A 72 -15.01 -6.57 -7.08
CA LYS A 72 -13.98 -7.33 -7.80
C LYS A 72 -13.22 -8.23 -6.84
N GLN A 73 -12.87 -9.43 -7.29
CA GLN A 73 -12.05 -10.38 -6.54
C GLN A 73 -10.64 -10.45 -7.15
N PHE A 74 -9.64 -10.70 -6.32
CA PHE A 74 -8.27 -10.87 -6.80
C PHE A 74 -8.17 -11.94 -7.89
N HIS A 75 -7.24 -11.74 -8.83
CA HIS A 75 -6.94 -12.73 -9.87
C HIS A 75 -6.63 -14.10 -9.25
N THR A 76 -5.71 -14.11 -8.30
CA THR A 76 -5.35 -15.26 -7.47
C THR A 76 -5.33 -14.80 -6.03
N GLY A 77 -6.42 -15.05 -5.29
CA GLY A 77 -6.52 -14.76 -3.86
C GLY A 77 -6.01 -15.92 -3.02
N ILE A 78 -5.26 -15.61 -1.96
CA ILE A 78 -4.75 -16.60 -1.02
C ILE A 78 -5.74 -16.80 0.13
N GLU A 79 -6.11 -18.05 0.40
CA GLU A 79 -6.87 -18.40 1.60
C GLU A 79 -5.94 -18.44 2.83
N ILE A 80 -6.33 -17.72 3.88
CA ILE A 80 -5.56 -17.57 5.12
C ILE A 80 -6.30 -18.31 6.23
N ARG A 81 -5.74 -19.43 6.69
CA ARG A 81 -6.28 -20.30 7.74
C ARG A 81 -5.56 -20.11 9.07
N THR A 82 -4.23 -20.06 9.05
CA THR A 82 -3.40 -19.96 10.26
C THR A 82 -2.71 -18.61 10.28
N TRP A 83 -3.15 -17.72 11.18
CA TRP A 83 -2.64 -16.35 11.27
C TRP A 83 -2.70 -15.83 12.71
N ALA A 84 -1.90 -14.82 13.02
CA ALA A 84 -1.78 -14.26 14.36
C ALA A 84 -1.87 -12.73 14.37
N ILE A 85 -2.18 -12.17 15.54
CA ILE A 85 -2.11 -10.74 15.84
C ILE A 85 -1.09 -10.51 16.96
N ALA A 86 -0.10 -9.65 16.71
CA ALA A 86 0.81 -9.14 17.73
C ALA A 86 0.58 -7.63 17.91
N CYS A 87 0.10 -7.21 19.07
CA CYS A 87 -0.24 -5.82 19.34
C CYS A 87 0.84 -5.12 20.16
N PHE A 88 1.64 -4.27 19.53
CA PHE A 88 2.65 -3.43 20.18
C PHE A 88 2.13 -2.04 20.56
N ALA A 89 0.83 -1.80 20.36
CA ALA A 89 0.16 -0.60 20.88
C ALA A 89 -0.30 -0.86 22.32
N PRO A 90 -0.17 0.13 23.23
CA PRO A 90 -0.71 -0.01 24.58
C PRO A 90 -2.20 -0.36 24.56
N GLN A 91 -2.64 -1.26 25.46
CA GLN A 91 -4.04 -1.72 25.52
C GLN A 91 -5.05 -0.58 25.69
N ARG A 92 -4.67 0.49 26.41
CA ARG A 92 -5.50 1.70 26.55
C ARG A 92 -5.73 2.45 25.22
N ASN A 93 -4.78 2.33 24.29
CA ASN A 93 -4.84 2.97 22.97
C ASN A 93 -5.51 2.06 21.93
N CYS A 94 -5.43 0.74 22.09
CA CYS A 94 -6.04 -0.25 21.22
C CYS A 94 -6.48 -1.44 22.07
N ASN A 95 -7.75 -1.49 22.44
CA ASN A 95 -8.27 -2.52 23.34
C ASN A 95 -8.70 -3.78 22.57
N GLU A 96 -9.09 -4.83 23.30
CA GLU A 96 -9.49 -6.10 22.71
C GLU A 96 -10.77 -6.00 21.87
N ALA A 97 -11.68 -5.10 22.23
CA ALA A 97 -12.89 -4.85 21.44
C ALA A 97 -12.55 -4.23 20.08
N SER A 98 -11.60 -3.30 20.03
CA SER A 98 -11.06 -2.75 18.78
C SER A 98 -10.41 -3.83 17.91
N LEU A 99 -9.59 -4.71 18.51
CA LEU A 99 -8.94 -5.82 17.78
C LEU A 99 -9.96 -6.82 17.21
N ARG A 100 -11.00 -7.14 17.98
CA ARG A 100 -12.11 -8.02 17.56
C ARG A 100 -12.89 -7.40 16.41
N THR A 101 -13.26 -6.12 16.53
CA THR A 101 -13.99 -5.38 15.50
C THR A 101 -13.16 -5.28 14.22
N PHE A 102 -11.88 -4.92 14.34
CA PHE A 102 -10.94 -4.91 13.22
C PHE A 102 -10.86 -6.27 12.52
N THR A 103 -10.76 -7.35 13.29
CA THR A 103 -10.70 -8.73 12.75
C THR A 103 -11.94 -9.06 11.93
N GLN A 104 -13.14 -8.81 12.48
CA GLN A 104 -14.40 -9.06 11.77
C GLN A 104 -14.52 -8.26 10.49
N GLN A 105 -14.17 -6.96 10.53
CA GLN A 105 -14.22 -6.10 9.35
C GLN A 105 -13.19 -6.52 8.30
N LEU A 106 -11.98 -6.90 8.72
CA LEU A 106 -10.93 -7.38 7.82
C LEU A 106 -11.37 -8.68 7.14
N GLN A 107 -11.91 -9.65 7.89
CA GLN A 107 -12.42 -10.92 7.35
C GLN A 107 -13.53 -10.69 6.30
N ARG A 108 -14.46 -9.77 6.58
CA ARG A 108 -15.51 -9.40 5.62
C ARG A 108 -14.92 -8.87 4.32
N ILE A 109 -14.07 -7.84 4.40
CA ILE A 109 -13.48 -7.21 3.22
C ILE A 109 -12.54 -8.16 2.47
N SER A 110 -11.81 -9.02 3.17
CA SER A 110 -10.92 -10.00 2.55
C SER A 110 -11.70 -11.07 1.80
N ASN A 111 -12.82 -11.53 2.36
CA ASN A 111 -13.74 -12.45 1.70
C ASN A 111 -14.36 -11.84 0.44
N ASP A 112 -14.83 -10.60 0.52
CA ASP A 112 -15.37 -9.87 -0.65
C ASP A 112 -14.31 -9.72 -1.76
N ALA A 113 -13.04 -9.55 -1.40
CA ALA A 113 -11.90 -9.47 -2.32
C ALA A 113 -11.42 -10.84 -2.84
N GLY A 114 -12.00 -11.96 -2.41
CA GLY A 114 -11.57 -13.30 -2.82
C GLY A 114 -10.30 -13.81 -2.14
N MET A 115 -9.90 -13.21 -1.01
CA MET A 115 -8.80 -13.63 -0.13
C MET A 115 -9.37 -13.98 1.26
N PRO A 116 -10.08 -15.11 1.41
CA PRO A 116 -10.78 -15.42 2.64
C PRO A 116 -9.81 -15.59 3.81
N ILE A 117 -10.04 -14.86 4.90
CA ILE A 117 -9.38 -15.09 6.20
C ILE A 117 -10.36 -15.91 7.04
N VAL A 118 -10.01 -17.16 7.26
CA VAL A 118 -10.87 -18.15 7.90
C VAL A 118 -10.52 -18.30 9.37
N GLY A 119 -11.53 -18.34 10.22
CA GLY A 119 -11.36 -18.54 11.66
C GLY A 119 -10.74 -17.35 12.40
N GLN A 120 -10.73 -17.44 13.73
CA GLN A 120 -10.07 -16.45 14.59
C GLN A 120 -8.54 -16.61 14.52
N PRO A 121 -7.77 -15.55 14.81
CA PRO A 121 -6.32 -15.68 14.86
C PRO A 121 -5.92 -16.73 15.91
N CYS A 122 -4.96 -17.60 15.59
CA CYS A 122 -4.48 -18.64 16.50
C CYS A 122 -3.74 -18.07 17.71
N PHE A 123 -3.30 -16.81 17.62
CA PHE A 123 -2.66 -16.06 18.68
C PHE A 123 -3.03 -14.58 18.59
N CYS A 124 -3.37 -13.97 19.72
CA CYS A 124 -3.64 -12.54 19.83
C CYS A 124 -3.15 -12.03 21.20
N LYS A 125 -1.99 -11.34 21.23
CA LYS A 125 -1.40 -10.83 22.48
C LYS A 125 -0.83 -9.43 22.32
N TYR A 126 -0.78 -8.73 23.44
CA TYR A 126 -0.06 -7.48 23.58
C TYR A 126 1.41 -7.75 23.88
N ALA A 127 2.28 -6.88 23.37
CA ALA A 127 3.70 -6.85 23.67
C ALA A 127 4.17 -5.40 23.75
N THR A 128 5.28 -5.18 24.45
CA THR A 128 5.91 -3.87 24.55
C THR A 128 7.40 -4.06 24.32
N GLY A 129 8.03 -3.10 23.65
CA GLY A 129 9.47 -3.14 23.40
C GLY A 129 9.86 -3.87 22.12
N ILE A 130 11.06 -3.57 21.65
CA ILE A 130 11.65 -4.10 20.41
C ILE A 130 12.18 -5.52 20.62
N GLU A 131 12.68 -5.78 21.83
CA GLU A 131 13.25 -7.04 22.30
C GLU A 131 12.25 -8.21 22.31
N GLN A 132 10.94 -7.91 22.31
CA GLN A 132 9.88 -8.93 22.29
C GLN A 132 9.57 -9.47 20.89
N VAL A 133 10.01 -8.79 19.82
CA VAL A 133 9.66 -9.16 18.44
C VAL A 133 10.23 -10.53 18.07
N GLU A 134 11.54 -10.71 18.22
CA GLU A 134 12.22 -11.94 17.82
C GLU A 134 11.79 -13.17 18.63
N PRO A 135 11.76 -13.13 19.98
CA PRO A 135 11.28 -14.27 20.78
C PRO A 135 9.83 -14.64 20.46
N MET A 136 8.96 -13.64 20.31
CA MET A 136 7.55 -13.88 19.96
C MET A 136 7.42 -14.56 18.59
N PHE A 137 8.14 -14.09 17.58
CA PHE A 137 8.02 -14.67 16.24
C PHE A 137 8.64 -16.07 16.17
N LYS A 138 9.73 -16.34 16.89
CA LYS A 138 10.29 -17.68 17.06
C LYS A 138 9.27 -18.62 17.71
N PHE A 139 8.65 -18.19 18.81
CA PHE A 139 7.59 -18.95 19.47
C PHE A 139 6.43 -19.24 18.51
N LEU A 140 5.95 -18.22 17.78
CA LEU A 140 4.86 -18.38 16.83
C LEU A 140 5.18 -19.38 15.71
N LYS A 141 6.39 -19.31 15.13
CA LYS A 141 6.83 -20.23 14.07
C LYS A 141 6.89 -21.67 14.55
N THR A 142 7.41 -21.91 15.75
CA THR A 142 7.57 -23.26 16.30
C THR A 142 6.25 -23.84 16.79
N THR A 143 5.36 -23.00 17.35
CA THR A 143 4.12 -23.46 17.98
C THR A 143 2.99 -23.69 16.96
N TYR A 144 2.88 -22.83 15.95
CA TYR A 144 1.78 -22.88 14.98
C TYR A 144 2.31 -23.34 13.62
N ASN A 145 2.27 -24.66 13.39
CA ASN A 145 2.66 -25.23 12.10
C ASN A 145 1.79 -24.64 10.98
N GLY A 146 2.44 -24.22 9.88
CA GLY A 146 1.76 -23.60 8.75
C GLY A 146 1.27 -22.17 9.01
N LEU A 147 1.81 -21.44 9.99
CA LEU A 147 1.51 -20.02 10.18
C LEU A 147 1.80 -19.21 8.91
N GLN A 148 0.77 -18.58 8.36
CA GLN A 148 0.84 -17.85 7.08
C GLN A 148 1.15 -16.37 7.30
N LEU A 149 0.57 -15.74 8.33
CA LEU A 149 0.62 -14.28 8.49
C LEU A 149 0.66 -13.86 9.96
N ILE A 150 1.49 -12.86 10.26
CA ILE A 150 1.40 -12.09 11.51
C ILE A 150 0.94 -10.67 11.18
N VAL A 151 -0.24 -10.28 11.66
CA VAL A 151 -0.71 -8.89 11.66
C VAL A 151 -0.13 -8.19 12.88
N VAL A 152 0.65 -7.14 12.66
CA VAL A 152 1.35 -6.42 13.74
C VAL A 152 0.74 -5.04 13.94
N VAL A 153 0.15 -4.79 15.10
CA VAL A 153 -0.45 -3.49 15.42
C VAL A 153 0.59 -2.59 16.09
N LEU A 154 0.81 -1.40 15.55
CA LEU A 154 1.83 -0.45 16.02
C LEU A 154 1.19 0.86 16.51
N PRO A 155 1.71 1.51 17.56
CA PRO A 155 1.12 2.75 18.10
C PRO A 155 1.31 3.98 17.19
N GLY A 156 2.18 3.90 16.18
CA GLY A 156 2.55 5.03 15.32
C GLY A 156 3.93 4.81 14.70
N LYS A 157 4.75 5.87 14.64
CA LYS A 157 6.17 5.76 14.30
C LYS A 157 6.90 5.14 15.50
N THR A 158 7.58 4.02 15.29
CA THR A 158 8.27 3.26 16.34
C THR A 158 9.41 2.45 15.74
N PRO A 159 10.54 2.26 16.46
CA PRO A 159 11.63 1.39 16.01
C PRO A 159 11.19 -0.08 15.87
N VAL A 160 10.11 -0.50 16.54
CA VAL A 160 9.54 -1.85 16.43
C VAL A 160 9.20 -2.21 14.98
N TYR A 161 8.81 -1.24 14.14
CA TYR A 161 8.54 -1.51 12.73
C TYR A 161 9.76 -2.10 12.00
N ALA A 162 10.94 -1.47 12.18
CA ALA A 162 12.16 -1.92 11.53
C ALA A 162 12.54 -3.33 12.00
N GLU A 163 12.38 -3.60 13.30
CA GLU A 163 12.67 -4.91 13.86
C GLU A 163 11.72 -6.00 13.39
N VAL A 164 10.42 -5.71 13.32
CA VAL A 164 9.43 -6.63 12.73
C VAL A 164 9.80 -7.00 11.30
N LYS A 165 10.31 -6.04 10.52
CA LYS A 165 10.77 -6.27 9.15
C LYS A 165 12.07 -7.05 9.09
N ARG A 166 13.05 -6.71 9.92
CA ARG A 166 14.29 -7.46 10.03
C ARG A 166 14.02 -8.92 10.40
N VAL A 167 13.34 -9.16 11.52
CA VAL A 167 13.04 -10.50 12.02
C VAL A 167 12.15 -11.28 11.05
N GLY A 168 11.05 -10.68 10.58
CA GLY A 168 10.10 -11.35 9.70
C GLY A 168 10.68 -11.66 8.32
N ASP A 169 11.30 -10.68 7.68
CA ASP A 169 11.70 -10.77 6.27
C ASP A 169 13.11 -11.40 6.11
N THR A 170 14.01 -11.31 7.10
CA THR A 170 15.40 -11.82 6.97
C THR A 170 15.73 -13.00 7.87
N LEU A 171 15.27 -13.03 9.12
CA LEU A 171 15.69 -14.09 10.06
C LEU A 171 14.77 -15.31 10.05
N ILE A 172 13.47 -15.07 10.08
CA ILE A 172 12.48 -16.12 10.36
C ILE A 172 11.72 -16.51 9.09
N GLY A 173 11.57 -15.59 8.13
CA GLY A 173 10.86 -15.84 6.86
C GLY A 173 9.35 -15.98 7.06
N LEU A 174 8.76 -15.16 7.92
CA LEU A 174 7.30 -15.10 8.13
C LEU A 174 6.72 -13.83 7.53
N ALA A 175 5.61 -13.95 6.80
CA ALA A 175 4.94 -12.79 6.26
C ALA A 175 4.35 -11.91 7.38
N THR A 176 4.70 -10.62 7.35
CA THR A 176 4.26 -9.65 8.34
C THR A 176 3.45 -8.51 7.71
N GLN A 177 2.32 -8.16 8.30
CA GLN A 177 1.52 -7.00 7.92
C GLN A 177 1.34 -6.04 9.10
N CYS A 178 2.11 -4.96 9.08
CA CYS A 178 1.97 -3.90 10.08
C CYS A 178 0.75 -3.01 9.80
N VAL A 179 0.03 -2.62 10.83
CA VAL A 179 -1.09 -1.66 10.79
C VAL A 179 -0.98 -0.70 11.97
N GLN A 180 -1.28 0.58 11.76
CA GLN A 180 -1.28 1.55 12.86
C GLN A 180 -2.53 1.38 13.70
N ALA A 181 -2.41 1.51 15.03
CA ALA A 181 -3.50 1.40 15.99
C ALA A 181 -4.70 2.29 15.64
N LYS A 182 -4.46 3.52 15.12
CA LYS A 182 -5.54 4.40 14.65
C LYS A 182 -6.41 3.78 13.55
N ASN A 183 -5.81 2.97 12.66
CA ASN A 183 -6.51 2.29 11.56
C ASN A 183 -7.18 0.98 12.01
N VAL A 184 -6.79 0.46 13.18
CA VAL A 184 -7.46 -0.67 13.86
C VAL A 184 -8.68 -0.16 14.62
N ASN A 185 -8.52 0.93 15.39
CA ASN A 185 -9.60 1.55 16.15
C ASN A 185 -10.70 2.13 15.27
N LYS A 186 -10.32 2.74 14.14
CA LYS A 186 -11.26 3.30 13.17
C LYS A 186 -10.93 2.79 11.78
N THR A 187 -11.56 1.69 11.42
CA THR A 187 -11.41 1.08 10.10
C THR A 187 -12.23 1.86 9.07
N THR A 188 -11.74 1.87 7.82
CA THR A 188 -12.54 2.25 6.66
C THR A 188 -12.45 1.14 5.62
N PRO A 189 -13.51 0.89 4.82
CA PRO A 189 -13.47 -0.14 3.77
C PRO A 189 -12.27 0.04 2.81
N GLN A 190 -11.95 1.29 2.46
CA GLN A 190 -10.80 1.59 1.62
C GLN A 190 -9.47 1.19 2.27
N THR A 191 -9.30 1.47 3.57
CA THR A 191 -8.07 1.13 4.30
C THR A 191 -7.89 -0.38 4.40
N LEU A 192 -8.96 -1.11 4.69
CA LEU A 192 -8.94 -2.58 4.77
C LEU A 192 -8.73 -3.22 3.40
N SER A 193 -9.33 -2.67 2.34
CA SER A 193 -9.11 -3.11 0.96
C SER A 193 -7.64 -2.92 0.54
N ASN A 194 -7.05 -1.77 0.87
CA ASN A 194 -5.62 -1.52 0.66
C ASN A 194 -4.71 -2.42 1.51
N LEU A 195 -5.18 -2.86 2.68
CA LEU A 195 -4.47 -3.84 3.49
C LEU A 195 -4.51 -5.23 2.84
N CYS A 196 -5.66 -5.66 2.32
CA CYS A 196 -5.82 -6.92 1.62
C CYS A 196 -4.94 -6.98 0.36
N LEU A 197 -4.83 -5.89 -0.40
CA LEU A 197 -3.90 -5.77 -1.53
C LEU A 197 -2.46 -6.14 -1.15
N LYS A 198 -2.01 -5.70 0.03
CA LYS A 198 -0.66 -5.96 0.53
C LYS A 198 -0.51 -7.37 1.08
N ILE A 199 -1.51 -7.85 1.82
CA ILE A 199 -1.48 -9.20 2.40
C ILE A 199 -1.44 -10.25 1.30
N ASN A 200 -2.31 -10.13 0.29
CA ASN A 200 -2.41 -11.12 -0.77
C ASN A 200 -1.07 -11.32 -1.48
N VAL A 201 -0.41 -10.22 -1.88
CA VAL A 201 0.92 -10.26 -2.55
C VAL A 201 1.99 -10.86 -1.64
N LYS A 202 1.99 -10.54 -0.34
CA LYS A 202 2.96 -11.10 0.62
C LYS A 202 2.83 -12.61 0.78
N LEU A 203 1.66 -13.16 0.52
CA LEU A 203 1.39 -14.59 0.59
C LEU A 203 1.46 -15.28 -0.78
N GLY A 204 1.97 -14.58 -1.81
CA GLY A 204 2.16 -15.12 -3.17
C GLY A 204 0.93 -15.00 -4.08
N GLY A 205 -0.11 -14.28 -3.66
CA GLY A 205 -1.29 -14.01 -4.47
C GLY A 205 -1.06 -12.99 -5.57
N VAL A 206 -1.95 -12.99 -6.56
CA VAL A 206 -1.97 -12.06 -7.69
C VAL A 206 -3.22 -11.21 -7.59
N ASN A 207 -3.07 -9.89 -7.38
CA ASN A 207 -4.22 -9.01 -7.21
C ASN A 207 -5.02 -8.84 -8.52
N ASN A 208 -4.30 -8.63 -9.63
CA ASN A 208 -4.85 -8.45 -10.97
C ASN A 208 -3.73 -8.67 -11.99
N ILE A 209 -4.10 -8.81 -13.26
CA ILE A 209 -3.18 -8.92 -14.40
C ILE A 209 -3.55 -7.90 -15.47
N LEU A 210 -2.62 -7.61 -16.38
CA LEU A 210 -3.00 -7.00 -17.65
C LEU A 210 -3.80 -8.01 -18.46
N VAL A 211 -4.82 -7.55 -19.19
CA VAL A 211 -5.56 -8.43 -20.11
C VAL A 211 -4.58 -9.04 -21.11
N PRO A 212 -4.46 -10.39 -21.21
CA PRO A 212 -3.40 -11.04 -21.98
C PRO A 212 -3.36 -10.70 -23.48
N SER A 213 -4.48 -10.28 -24.06
CA SER A 213 -4.56 -9.85 -25.45
C SER A 213 -3.97 -8.47 -25.72
N VAL A 214 -3.59 -7.72 -24.67
CA VAL A 214 -2.98 -6.39 -24.78
C VAL A 214 -1.46 -6.55 -24.73
N ARG A 215 -0.81 -6.56 -25.90
CA ARG A 215 0.65 -6.37 -25.96
C ARG A 215 0.97 -4.91 -25.61
N PRO A 216 1.97 -4.62 -24.77
CA PRO A 216 2.49 -3.27 -24.65
C PRO A 216 2.86 -2.77 -26.05
N ILE A 217 2.39 -1.57 -26.41
CA ILE A 217 2.80 -0.93 -27.67
C ILE A 217 4.32 -0.80 -27.59
N SER A 218 5.03 -1.37 -28.56
CA SER A 218 6.48 -1.24 -28.68
C SER A 218 6.83 0.25 -28.68
N VAL A 219 7.73 0.65 -27.78
CA VAL A 219 8.23 2.03 -27.65
C VAL A 219 9.25 2.32 -28.73
#